data_AF-A0A090WEU4-F1
#
_entry.id   AF-A0A090WEU4-F1
#
_cell.length_a   1.000
_cell.length_b   1.000
_cell.length_c   1.000
_cell.angle_alpha   90.00
_cell.angle_beta   90.00
_cell.angle_gamma   90.00
#
_symmetry.space_group_name_H-M   'P 1'
#
loop_
_entity.id
_entity.type
_entity.pdbx_description
1 polymer ?
#
loop_
_entity_poly.entity_id
_entity_poly.type
_entity_poly.pdbx_seq_one_letter_code
_entity_poly.pdbx_strand_id
1 'polypeptide(L)'
;MADIVYFDNHAVSPADSNNRLYTFQYFNHNLRERKGDFVLGSLDWTHSFKNESELSASLLYEYTLLGGPTVNQNLGEPDRSILYQDEFNTNDNPLHGVRFQLDYKFKPFEFGVLETGYQYRDLSHTGDFVYERRTDFNDEFQLVPEFSSEVDLERTIHSGYLQLSGKKGKWEYAAGSRLEVMDSLLG
;
A
#
# COMPACT_ATOMS: atom_id res chain seq x y z
N MET A 1 10.67 -17.16 7.98
CA MET A 1 11.12 -18.42 7.36
C MET A 1 10.09 -19.49 7.67
N ALA A 2 9.71 -20.28 6.69
CA ALA A 2 8.76 -21.37 6.83
C ALA A 2 9.22 -22.53 5.94
N ASP A 3 9.81 -23.55 6.55
CA ASP A 3 10.35 -24.70 5.85
C ASP A 3 9.43 -25.90 6.06
N ILE A 4 9.10 -26.61 4.98
CA ILE A 4 8.12 -27.70 4.99
C ILE A 4 8.64 -28.86 4.17
N VAL A 5 8.60 -30.07 4.73
CA VAL A 5 8.77 -31.30 3.93
C VAL A 5 7.37 -31.77 3.49
N TYR A 6 7.16 -31.87 2.18
CA TYR A 6 5.95 -32.42 1.60
C TYR A 6 6.15 -33.90 1.33
N PHE A 7 5.41 -34.76 2.04
CA PHE A 7 5.60 -36.22 1.99
C PHE A 7 4.74 -36.95 0.96
N ASP A 8 3.63 -36.35 0.52
CA ASP A 8 2.65 -37.02 -0.35
C ASP A 8 2.06 -36.05 -1.39
N ASN A 9 2.90 -35.35 -2.14
CA ASN A 9 2.41 -34.59 -3.30
C ASN A 9 2.11 -35.59 -4.43
N HIS A 10 0.89 -35.62 -4.94
CA HIS A 10 0.46 -36.60 -5.94
C HIS A 10 -0.60 -36.01 -6.85
N ALA A 11 -0.73 -36.57 -8.06
CA ALA A 11 -1.87 -36.33 -8.92
C ALA A 11 -2.74 -37.59 -9.01
N VAL A 12 -4.06 -37.41 -9.12
CA VAL A 12 -5.02 -38.49 -9.37
C VAL A 12 -5.79 -38.24 -10.67
N SER A 13 -6.11 -39.30 -11.42
CA SER A 13 -6.97 -39.17 -12.60
C SER A 13 -7.82 -40.44 -12.82
N PRO A 14 -9.15 -40.31 -13.02
CA PRO A 14 -9.93 -39.08 -13.05
C PRO A 14 -9.99 -38.38 -11.67
N ALA A 15 -10.43 -37.12 -11.64
CA ALA A 15 -10.64 -36.38 -10.39
C ALA A 15 -11.54 -37.19 -9.44
N ASP A 16 -11.28 -37.09 -8.13
CA ASP A 16 -11.96 -37.85 -7.06
C ASP A 16 -11.82 -39.38 -7.13
N SER A 17 -10.86 -39.88 -7.91
CA SER A 17 -10.50 -41.30 -7.90
C SER A 17 -9.32 -41.59 -6.97
N ASN A 18 -9.17 -42.85 -6.57
CA ASN A 18 -7.97 -43.34 -5.87
C ASN A 18 -6.82 -43.71 -6.84
N ASN A 19 -6.95 -43.40 -8.13
CA ASN A 19 -5.96 -43.74 -9.14
C ASN A 19 -4.84 -42.69 -9.15
N ARG A 20 -3.76 -42.95 -8.41
CA ARG A 20 -2.59 -42.09 -8.34
C ARG A 20 -1.72 -42.24 -9.58
N LEU A 21 -1.39 -41.11 -10.20
CA LEU A 21 -0.49 -41.03 -11.36
C LEU A 21 0.98 -41.01 -10.94
N TYR A 22 1.29 -40.29 -9.86
CA TYR A 22 2.62 -40.21 -9.26
C TYR A 22 2.52 -39.84 -7.79
N THR A 23 3.57 -40.12 -7.02
CA THR A 23 3.83 -39.50 -5.72
C THR A 23 5.21 -38.84 -5.77
N PHE A 24 5.32 -37.65 -5.20
CA PHE A 24 6.50 -36.81 -5.23
C PHE A 24 6.75 -36.22 -3.83
N GLN A 25 7.97 -36.39 -3.35
CA GLN A 25 8.43 -35.86 -2.07
C GLN A 25 9.47 -34.78 -2.32
N TYR A 26 9.35 -33.65 -1.62
CA TYR A 26 10.31 -32.55 -1.72
C TYR A 26 10.31 -31.70 -0.45
N PHE A 27 11.39 -30.96 -0.26
CA PHE A 27 11.54 -29.95 0.78
C PHE A 27 11.30 -28.57 0.19
N ASN A 28 10.42 -27.77 0.78
CA ASN A 28 10.22 -26.38 0.45
C ASN A 28 10.91 -25.49 1.49
N HIS A 29 11.89 -24.70 1.06
CA HIS A 29 12.43 -23.59 1.84
C HIS A 29 11.74 -22.29 1.40
N ASN A 30 11.14 -21.56 2.35
CA ASN A 30 10.49 -20.29 2.07
C ASN A 30 11.00 -19.20 3.02
N LEU A 31 11.67 -18.21 2.44
CA LEU A 31 12.19 -17.05 3.14
C LEU A 31 11.57 -15.78 2.56
N ARG A 32 10.92 -14.99 3.42
CA ARG A 32 10.44 -13.65 3.08
C ARG A 32 11.19 -12.63 3.93
N GLU A 33 11.85 -11.69 3.27
CA GLU A 33 12.38 -10.49 3.87
C GLU A 33 11.44 -9.31 3.62
N ARG A 34 11.28 -8.44 4.61
CA ARG A 34 10.50 -7.20 4.48
C ARG A 34 11.40 -6.03 4.81
N LYS A 35 11.52 -5.09 3.89
CA LYS A 35 12.31 -3.87 4.00
C LYS A 35 11.39 -2.66 3.85
N GLY A 36 11.74 -1.56 4.51
CA GLY A 36 10.92 -0.36 4.54
C GLY A 36 11.72 0.87 4.93
N ASP A 37 11.73 1.87 4.06
CA ASP A 37 12.26 3.22 4.34
C ASP A 37 11.10 4.21 4.39
N PHE A 38 11.14 5.15 5.34
CA PHE A 38 10.04 6.07 5.60
C PHE A 38 10.55 7.48 5.91
N VAL A 39 9.91 8.48 5.31
CA VAL A 39 10.08 9.89 5.66
C VAL A 39 8.70 10.53 5.78
N LEU A 40 8.47 11.23 6.89
CA LEU A 40 7.23 11.97 7.13
C LEU A 40 7.59 13.32 7.72
N GLY A 41 7.04 14.38 7.13
CA GLY A 41 7.25 15.76 7.58
C GLY A 41 5.96 16.54 7.52
N SER A 42 5.71 17.36 8.55
CA SER A 42 4.55 18.26 8.57
C SER A 42 4.93 19.65 9.04
N LEU A 43 4.22 20.65 8.54
CA LEU A 43 4.30 22.04 8.94
C LEU A 43 2.87 22.57 9.12
N ASP A 44 2.59 23.05 10.32
CA ASP A 44 1.31 23.66 10.67
C ASP A 44 1.51 25.12 11.05
N TRP A 45 0.63 25.99 10.55
CA TRP A 45 0.62 27.42 10.85
C TRP A 45 -0.81 27.88 11.11
N THR A 46 -0.99 28.70 12.16
CA THR A 46 -2.27 29.32 12.48
C THR A 46 -2.05 30.79 12.82
N HIS A 47 -2.92 31.63 12.28
CA HIS A 47 -3.01 33.04 12.63
C HIS A 47 -4.41 33.37 13.12
N SER A 48 -4.52 33.70 14.40
CA SER A 48 -5.74 34.21 15.02
C SER A 48 -5.80 35.74 14.89
N PHE A 49 -6.86 36.23 14.26
CA PHE A 49 -7.11 37.65 14.09
C PHE A 49 -7.75 38.25 15.34
N LYS A 50 -7.68 39.58 15.47
CA LYS A 50 -8.27 40.32 16.63
C LYS A 50 -9.78 40.11 16.80
N ASN A 51 -10.49 39.75 15.72
CA ASN A 51 -11.93 39.50 15.73
C ASN A 51 -12.29 38.03 16.00
N GLU A 52 -11.34 37.23 16.49
CA GLU A 52 -11.50 35.79 16.81
C GLU A 52 -11.67 34.88 15.59
N SER A 53 -11.56 35.41 14.36
CA SER A 53 -11.40 34.54 13.19
C SER A 53 -9.98 33.96 13.14
N GLU A 54 -9.82 32.83 12.46
CA GLU A 54 -8.52 32.14 12.35
C GLU A 54 -8.28 31.70 10.90
N LEU A 55 -7.04 31.87 10.43
CA LEU A 55 -6.56 31.27 9.20
C LEU A 55 -5.51 30.22 9.57
N SER A 56 -5.70 28.99 9.12
CA SER A 56 -4.80 27.87 9.36
C SER A 56 -4.33 27.27 8.04
N ALA A 57 -3.05 26.90 7.98
CA ALA A 57 -2.46 26.18 6.86
C ALA A 57 -1.69 24.97 7.38
N SER A 58 -1.77 23.85 6.67
CA SER A 58 -1.02 22.64 6.98
C SER A 58 -0.41 22.08 5.69
N LEU A 59 0.86 21.68 5.76
CA LEU A 59 1.56 20.94 4.72
C LEU A 59 2.04 19.62 5.31
N LEU A 60 1.76 18.51 4.62
CA LEU A 60 2.26 17.18 4.93
C LEU A 60 2.98 16.65 3.70
N TYR A 61 4.18 16.11 3.92
CA TYR A 61 4.93 15.34 2.94
C TYR A 61 5.17 13.93 3.51
N GLU A 62 4.89 12.93 2.70
CA GLU A 62 5.17 11.53 3.00
C GLU A 62 5.96 10.88 1.87
N TYR A 63 6.91 10.04 2.25
CA TYR A 63 7.59 9.11 1.38
C TYR A 63 7.73 7.77 2.08
N THR A 64 7.41 6.69 1.36
CA THR A 64 7.68 5.33 1.82
C THR A 64 8.25 4.52 0.68
N LEU A 65 9.25 3.69 0.94
CA LEU A 65 9.70 2.65 0.01
C LEU A 65 9.56 1.32 0.71
N LEU A 66 8.62 0.50 0.24
CA LEU A 66 8.37 -0.84 0.77
C LEU A 66 8.88 -1.89 -0.19
N GLY A 67 9.44 -2.97 0.35
CA GLY A 67 9.93 -4.04 -0.51
C GLY A 67 10.51 -5.22 0.24
N GLY A 68 11.44 -5.89 -0.43
CA GLY A 68 12.23 -7.00 0.11
C GLY A 68 11.92 -8.33 -0.57
N PRO A 69 12.94 -9.20 -0.74
CA PRO A 69 12.78 -10.39 -1.54
C PRO A 69 11.98 -11.51 -0.86
N THR A 70 11.40 -12.38 -1.67
CA THR A 70 11.01 -13.74 -1.30
C THR A 70 11.89 -14.74 -2.03
N VAL A 71 12.41 -15.74 -1.31
CA VAL A 71 13.07 -16.92 -1.88
C VAL A 71 12.17 -18.11 -1.58
N ASN A 72 11.80 -18.87 -2.61
CA ASN A 72 11.05 -20.12 -2.48
C ASN A 72 11.76 -21.23 -3.25
N GLN A 73 12.29 -22.21 -2.54
CA GLN A 73 13.07 -23.30 -3.13
C GLN A 73 12.38 -24.63 -2.88
N ASN A 74 12.07 -25.35 -3.96
CA ASN A 74 11.68 -26.76 -3.94
C ASN A 74 12.92 -27.61 -4.19
N LEU A 75 13.38 -28.32 -3.16
CA LEU A 75 14.58 -29.15 -3.15
C LEU A 75 14.22 -30.63 -3.01
N GLY A 76 15.14 -31.51 -3.40
CA GLY A 76 15.05 -32.94 -3.11
C GLY A 76 14.99 -33.23 -1.61
N GLU A 77 14.36 -34.35 -1.26
CA GLU A 77 14.35 -34.87 0.11
C GLU A 77 14.55 -36.40 0.02
N PRO A 78 15.54 -36.98 0.72
CA PRO A 78 16.44 -36.34 1.69
C PRO A 78 17.60 -35.53 1.07
N ASP A 79 17.88 -35.70 -0.22
CA ASP A 79 18.99 -35.01 -0.88
C ASP A 79 18.60 -33.61 -1.35
N ARG A 80 18.87 -32.61 -0.51
CA ARG A 80 18.57 -31.19 -0.77
C ARG A 80 19.55 -30.49 -1.71
N SER A 81 20.54 -31.21 -2.24
CA SER A 81 21.40 -30.68 -3.32
C SER A 81 20.70 -30.68 -4.68
N ILE A 82 19.62 -31.47 -4.82
CA ILE A 82 18.79 -31.51 -6.01
C ILE A 82 17.83 -30.31 -5.97
N LEU A 83 17.93 -29.44 -6.97
CA LEU A 83 16.98 -28.34 -7.16
C LEU A 83 15.87 -28.77 -8.12
N TYR A 84 14.62 -28.63 -7.70
CA TYR A 84 13.46 -28.78 -8.60
C TYR A 84 12.98 -27.43 -9.12
N GLN A 85 13.00 -26.41 -8.25
CA GLN A 85 12.58 -25.05 -8.60
C GLN A 85 13.12 -24.07 -7.57
N ASP A 86 13.72 -22.97 -8.00
CA ASP A 86 14.08 -21.83 -7.16
C ASP A 86 13.36 -20.61 -7.71
N GLU A 87 12.46 -20.04 -6.92
CA GLU A 87 11.75 -18.81 -7.24
C GLU A 87 12.29 -17.66 -6.39
N PHE A 88 12.66 -16.58 -7.06
CA PHE A 88 13.07 -15.35 -6.44
C PHE A 88 12.10 -14.25 -6.85
N ASN A 89 11.51 -13.59 -5.86
CA ASN A 89 10.61 -12.47 -6.09
C ASN A 89 11.16 -11.23 -5.41
N THR A 90 11.33 -10.16 -6.17
CA THR A 90 11.57 -8.82 -5.64
C THR A 90 10.36 -7.95 -5.83
N ASN A 91 10.13 -7.06 -4.86
CA ASN A 91 9.14 -6.03 -4.99
C ASN A 91 9.67 -4.71 -4.46
N ASP A 92 9.50 -3.65 -5.24
CA ASP A 92 9.80 -2.28 -4.87
C ASP A 92 8.53 -1.45 -5.04
N ASN A 93 8.12 -0.77 -3.98
CA ASN A 93 6.80 -0.17 -3.90
C ASN A 93 6.86 1.23 -3.27
N PRO A 94 7.45 2.22 -3.97
CA PRO A 94 7.58 3.58 -3.47
C PRO A 94 6.25 4.33 -3.54
N LEU A 95 6.00 5.15 -2.52
CA LEU A 95 4.88 6.06 -2.43
C LEU A 95 5.40 7.44 -2.05
N HIS A 96 4.92 8.44 -2.78
CA HIS A 96 5.18 9.85 -2.56
C HIS A 96 3.84 10.56 -2.39
N GLY A 97 3.66 11.29 -1.30
CA GLY A 97 2.44 12.03 -1.03
C GLY A 97 2.71 13.45 -0.56
N VAL A 98 1.93 14.39 -1.08
CA VAL A 98 1.87 15.76 -0.58
C VAL A 98 0.43 16.10 -0.27
N ARG A 99 0.17 16.69 0.90
CA ARG A 99 -1.12 17.26 1.25
C ARG A 99 -0.95 18.68 1.74
N PHE A 100 -1.66 19.59 1.10
CA PHE A 100 -1.80 20.98 1.54
C PHE A 100 -3.25 21.25 1.96
N GLN A 101 -3.43 21.89 3.09
CA GLN A 101 -4.72 22.28 3.63
C GLN A 101 -4.69 23.76 3.98
N LEU A 102 -5.73 24.49 3.61
CA LEU A 102 -5.96 25.88 4.00
C LEU A 102 -7.38 26.01 4.55
N ASP A 103 -7.50 26.41 5.81
CA ASP A 103 -8.75 26.54 6.53
C ASP A 103 -8.96 27.97 7.01
N TYR A 104 -10.17 28.46 6.85
CA TYR A 104 -10.61 29.72 7.44
C TYR A 104 -11.79 29.48 8.37
N LYS A 105 -11.58 29.83 9.63
CA LYS A 105 -12.59 29.84 10.67
C LYS A 105 -13.09 31.26 10.86
N PHE A 106 -14.38 31.45 10.62
CA PHE A 106 -15.01 32.74 10.82
C PHE A 106 -15.10 33.05 12.32
N LYS A 107 -15.19 34.35 12.63
CA LYS A 107 -15.55 34.77 13.99
C LYS A 107 -16.85 34.07 14.44
N PRO A 108 -17.02 33.78 15.74
CA PRO A 108 -18.27 33.21 16.23
C PRO A 108 -19.48 34.09 15.91
N PHE A 109 -20.55 33.48 15.40
CA PHE A 109 -21.86 34.08 15.24
C PHE A 109 -22.81 33.61 16.36
N GLU A 110 -23.94 34.28 16.53
CA GLU A 110 -24.97 33.86 17.50
C GLU A 110 -25.49 32.44 17.22
N PHE A 111 -25.45 32.01 15.97
CA PHE A 111 -25.87 30.67 15.52
C PHE A 111 -24.71 29.67 15.46
N GLY A 112 -23.52 30.00 15.96
CA GLY A 112 -22.36 29.11 15.99
C GLY A 112 -21.17 29.61 15.15
N VAL A 113 -20.24 28.71 14.86
CA VAL A 113 -18.99 28.98 14.14
C VAL A 113 -19.07 28.34 12.76
N LEU A 114 -18.79 29.17 11.75
CA LEU A 114 -18.65 28.71 10.36
C LEU A 114 -17.17 28.48 10.07
N GLU A 115 -16.86 27.38 9.40
CA GLU A 115 -15.53 26.99 8.96
C GLU A 115 -15.61 26.57 7.49
N THR A 116 -14.60 26.95 6.71
CA THR A 116 -14.46 26.50 5.32
C THR A 116 -13.00 26.25 5.05
N GLY A 117 -12.72 25.35 4.13
CA GLY A 117 -11.34 25.09 3.75
C GLY A 117 -11.22 24.41 2.42
N TYR A 118 -10.00 24.42 1.95
CA TYR A 118 -9.55 23.80 0.72
C TYR A 118 -8.42 22.83 1.02
N GLN A 119 -8.51 21.62 0.48
CA GLN A 119 -7.43 20.64 0.51
C GLN A 119 -6.99 20.32 -0.91
N TYR A 120 -5.67 20.29 -1.08
CA TYR A 120 -5.01 19.66 -2.20
C TYR A 120 -4.29 18.40 -1.69
N ARG A 121 -4.43 17.29 -2.40
CA ARG A 121 -3.66 16.08 -2.17
C ARG A 121 -3.11 15.56 -3.48
N ASP A 122 -1.84 15.26 -3.50
CA ASP A 122 -1.15 14.58 -4.57
C ASP A 122 -0.54 13.29 -4.02
N LEU A 123 -0.66 12.21 -4.78
CA LEU A 123 -0.16 10.89 -4.41
C LEU A 123 0.34 10.21 -5.67
N SER A 124 1.61 9.82 -5.67
CA SER A 124 2.20 8.91 -6.64
C SER A 124 2.60 7.63 -5.91
N HIS A 125 2.16 6.49 -6.43
CA HIS A 125 2.41 5.19 -5.84
C HIS A 125 2.72 4.23 -6.99
N THR A 126 3.98 3.82 -7.08
CA THR A 126 4.42 2.86 -8.10
C THR A 126 4.80 1.55 -7.44
N GLY A 127 4.82 0.47 -8.21
CA GLY A 127 5.06 -0.86 -7.68
C GLY A 127 5.57 -1.82 -8.73
N ASP A 128 6.82 -2.25 -8.59
CA ASP A 128 7.40 -3.33 -9.39
C ASP A 128 7.31 -4.65 -8.62
N PHE A 129 6.83 -5.69 -9.28
CA PHE A 129 6.75 -7.05 -8.77
C PHE A 129 7.40 -7.98 -9.78
N VAL A 130 8.64 -8.37 -9.52
CA VAL A 130 9.44 -9.18 -10.44
C VAL A 130 9.52 -10.60 -9.88
N TYR A 131 9.12 -11.57 -10.70
CA TYR A 131 9.24 -12.99 -10.38
C TYR A 131 10.22 -13.64 -11.33
N GLU A 132 11.22 -14.30 -10.78
CA GLU A 132 12.22 -15.01 -11.53
C GLU A 132 12.32 -16.45 -11.05
N ARG A 133 12.73 -17.34 -11.96
CA ARG A 133 12.86 -18.77 -11.69
C ARG A 133 14.13 -19.33 -12.30
N ARG A 134 14.70 -20.32 -11.62
CA ARG A 134 15.71 -21.23 -12.18
C ARG A 134 15.44 -22.67 -11.74
N THR A 135 16.04 -23.62 -12.44
CA THR A 135 15.91 -25.06 -12.18
C THR A 135 17.24 -25.75 -11.85
N ASP A 136 18.37 -25.08 -12.02
CA ASP A 136 19.69 -25.51 -11.55
C ASP A 136 20.34 -24.37 -10.74
N PHE A 137 21.14 -24.71 -9.72
CA PHE A 137 21.82 -23.71 -8.89
C PHE A 137 22.87 -22.90 -9.67
N ASN A 138 23.36 -23.43 -10.79
CA ASN A 138 24.32 -22.77 -11.68
C ASN A 138 23.65 -21.96 -12.79
N ASP A 139 22.34 -22.10 -12.97
CA ASP A 139 21.59 -21.32 -13.95
C ASP A 139 21.34 -19.89 -13.43
N GLU A 140 21.29 -18.96 -14.38
CA GLU A 140 20.78 -17.61 -14.12
C GLU A 140 19.26 -17.64 -13.91
N PHE A 141 18.78 -16.80 -13.01
CA PHE A 141 17.35 -16.56 -12.85
C PHE A 141 16.76 -16.00 -14.14
N GLN A 142 15.64 -16.57 -14.57
CA GLN A 142 14.90 -16.13 -15.75
C GLN A 142 13.57 -15.52 -15.31
N LEU A 143 13.23 -14.37 -15.86
CA LEU A 143 11.94 -13.71 -15.62
C LEU A 143 10.79 -14.67 -15.96
N VAL A 144 9.75 -14.66 -15.13
CA VAL A 144 8.46 -15.30 -15.38
C VAL A 144 7.44 -14.19 -15.65
N PRO A 145 7.23 -13.80 -16.92
CA PRO A 145 6.39 -12.64 -17.26
C PRO A 145 4.94 -12.79 -16.78
N GLU A 146 4.42 -14.02 -16.73
CA GLU A 146 3.04 -14.31 -16.32
C GLU A 146 2.76 -13.99 -14.84
N PHE A 147 3.81 -13.92 -14.02
CA PHE A 147 3.71 -13.59 -12.60
C PHE A 147 4.30 -12.23 -12.26
N SER A 148 5.02 -11.60 -13.19
CA SER A 148 5.62 -10.29 -13.00
C SER A 148 4.66 -9.19 -13.43
N SER A 149 4.66 -8.06 -12.72
CA SER A 149 3.77 -6.94 -13.00
C SER A 149 4.35 -5.62 -12.49
N GLU A 150 3.92 -4.54 -13.12
CA GLU A 150 4.16 -3.16 -12.71
C GLU A 150 2.79 -2.51 -12.42
N VAL A 151 2.74 -1.58 -11.48
CA VAL A 151 1.54 -0.83 -11.13
C VAL A 151 1.93 0.62 -10.89
N ASP A 152 1.38 1.52 -11.69
CA ASP A 152 1.57 2.96 -11.52
C ASP A 152 0.26 3.66 -11.22
N LEU A 153 0.19 4.32 -10.07
CA LEU A 153 -0.96 5.12 -9.65
C LEU A 153 -0.52 6.55 -9.34
N GLU A 154 -1.03 7.48 -10.14
CA GLU A 154 -0.97 8.91 -9.82
C GLU A 154 -2.37 9.44 -9.56
N ARG A 155 -2.53 10.17 -8.45
CA ARG A 155 -3.81 10.71 -8.03
C ARG A 155 -3.66 12.11 -7.46
N THR A 156 -4.36 13.04 -8.08
CA THR A 156 -4.49 14.41 -7.59
C THR A 156 -5.95 14.65 -7.18
N ILE A 157 -6.15 15.26 -6.01
CA ILE A 157 -7.47 15.54 -5.47
C ILE A 157 -7.53 16.98 -4.98
N HIS A 158 -8.56 17.67 -5.44
CA HIS A 158 -8.97 18.96 -4.95
C HIS A 158 -10.26 18.78 -4.15
N SER A 159 -10.34 19.39 -2.97
CA SER A 159 -11.57 19.36 -2.19
C SER A 159 -11.83 20.69 -1.50
N GLY A 160 -13.12 21.03 -1.41
CA GLY A 160 -13.60 22.16 -0.63
C GLY A 160 -14.66 21.70 0.35
N TYR A 161 -14.71 22.32 1.52
CA TYR A 161 -15.76 22.04 2.49
C TYR A 161 -16.30 23.30 3.15
N LEU A 162 -17.51 23.18 3.69
CA LEU A 162 -18.15 24.16 4.55
C LEU A 162 -18.72 23.42 5.75
N GLN A 163 -18.50 23.93 6.95
CA GLN A 163 -18.94 23.33 8.20
C GLN A 163 -19.49 24.42 9.13
N LEU A 164 -20.66 24.17 9.70
CA LEU A 164 -21.25 24.95 10.78
C LEU A 164 -21.27 24.08 12.03
N SER A 165 -20.82 24.63 13.16
CA SER A 165 -20.96 24.00 14.48
C SER A 165 -21.49 25.00 15.49
N GLY A 166 -22.27 24.57 16.48
CA GLY A 166 -22.83 25.48 17.46
C GLY A 166 -23.48 24.80 18.65
N LYS A 167 -23.87 25.62 19.63
CA LYS A 167 -24.50 25.18 20.87
C LYS A 167 -25.66 26.09 21.23
N LYS A 168 -26.80 25.50 21.60
CA LYS A 168 -28.00 26.21 22.07
C LYS A 168 -28.55 25.54 23.32
N GLY A 169 -28.28 26.12 24.49
CA GLY A 169 -28.64 25.54 25.78
C GLY A 169 -27.92 24.21 26.03
N LYS A 170 -28.68 23.12 26.16
CA LYS A 170 -28.14 21.76 26.32
C LYS A 170 -27.88 21.03 25.00
N TRP A 171 -28.18 21.65 23.86
CA TRP A 171 -28.03 21.04 22.54
C TRP A 171 -26.76 21.52 21.84
N GLU A 172 -26.04 20.58 21.25
CA GLU A 172 -24.92 20.82 20.34
C GLU A 172 -25.31 20.32 18.96
N TYR A 173 -24.93 21.05 17.92
CA TYR A 173 -25.23 20.70 16.54
C TYR A 173 -24.05 20.99 15.64
N ALA A 174 -23.92 20.19 14.59
CA ALA A 174 -23.00 20.42 13.50
C ALA A 174 -23.63 19.98 12.18
N ALA A 175 -23.36 20.72 11.12
CA ALA A 175 -23.76 20.39 9.76
C ALA A 175 -22.66 20.85 8.81
N GLY A 176 -22.35 20.05 7.79
CA GLY A 176 -21.33 20.41 6.81
C GLY A 176 -21.50 19.66 5.51
N SER A 177 -20.86 20.16 4.47
CA SER A 177 -20.76 19.54 3.16
C SER A 177 -19.33 19.61 2.66
N ARG A 178 -18.96 18.63 1.83
CA ARG A 178 -17.65 18.54 1.20
C ARG A 178 -17.82 18.06 -0.23
N LEU A 179 -17.08 18.68 -1.14
CA LEU A 179 -16.99 18.29 -2.53
C LEU A 179 -15.55 17.94 -2.86
N GLU A 180 -15.36 16.86 -3.59
CA GLU A 180 -14.04 16.40 -4.04
C GLU A 180 -14.06 16.20 -5.56
N VAL A 181 -13.01 16.67 -6.23
CA VAL A 181 -12.72 16.42 -7.63
C VAL A 181 -11.38 15.71 -7.68
N MET A 182 -11.33 14.60 -8.41
CA MET A 182 -10.19 13.71 -8.47
C MET A 182 -9.81 13.48 -9.92
N ASP A 183 -8.53 13.64 -10.20
CA ASP A 183 -7.89 13.18 -11.42
C ASP A 183 -6.99 11.98 -11.07
N SER A 184 -7.04 10.94 -11.90
CA SER A 184 -6.24 9.73 -11.71
C SER A 184 -5.69 9.22 -13.02
N LEU A 185 -4.40 8.91 -13.05
CA LEU A 185 -3.75 8.15 -14.11
C LEU A 185 -3.40 6.76 -13.55
N LEU A 186 -3.71 5.72 -14.31
CA LEU A 186 -3.39 4.33 -14.02
C LEU A 186 -2.60 3.78 -15.19
N GLY A 187 -1.38 3.32 -14.91
CA GLY A 187 -0.45 2.66 -15.83
C GLY A 187 -0.33 1.18 -15.55
#